data_AF-A0A7C6TIU3-F1
#
_entry.id   AF-A0A7C6TIU3-F1
#
_cell.length_a   1.000
_cell.length_b   1.000
_cell.length_c   1.000
_cell.angle_alpha   90.00
_cell.angle_beta   90.00
_cell.angle_gamma   90.00
#
_symmetry.space_group_name_H-M   'P 1'
#
loop_
_entity.id
_entity.type
_entity.pdbx_description
1 polymer ?
#
loop_
_entity_poly.entity_id
_entity_poly.type
_entity_poly.pdbx_seq_one_letter_code
_entity_poly.pdbx_strand_id
1 'polypeptide(L)'
;MDILSSTLAAGGNDAAASESPIPVWFMITSGIIVVAILVFDLLLVVKRPHTPSMREASIWVAFYVALALVFAGALFAIGDAQHGSEFLTGWLLEYSLSIDNLFVFIIIMGSFSVPRKYQQEVLMVGIIIAIVFRGIFILAGAAIISAFVEVFFIFGIFLL
;
A
#
# COMPACT_ATOMS: atom_id res chain seq x y z
N MET A 1 3.45 -13.17 -54.27
CA MET A 1 3.59 -13.99 -53.05
C MET A 1 4.41 -13.23 -51.99
N ASP A 2 4.31 -11.89 -51.91
CA ASP A 2 5.17 -11.08 -51.01
C ASP A 2 4.45 -9.92 -50.29
N ILE A 3 3.14 -9.71 -50.53
CA ILE A 3 2.37 -8.65 -49.84
C ILE A 3 1.50 -9.22 -48.71
N LEU A 4 1.09 -10.49 -48.81
CA LEU A 4 0.37 -11.19 -47.73
C LEU A 4 1.32 -11.62 -46.59
N SER A 5 2.58 -11.93 -46.89
CA SER A 5 3.61 -12.29 -45.90
C SER A 5 4.09 -11.07 -45.09
N SER A 6 4.21 -9.89 -45.71
CA SER A 6 4.60 -8.66 -45.01
C SER A 6 3.50 -8.14 -44.07
N THR A 7 2.22 -8.30 -44.44
CA THR A 7 1.08 -7.93 -43.59
C THR A 7 0.87 -8.93 -42.45
N LEU A 8 1.14 -10.23 -42.66
CA LEU A 8 1.11 -11.23 -41.57
C LEU A 8 2.32 -11.11 -40.62
N ALA A 9 3.47 -10.64 -41.10
CA ALA A 9 4.65 -10.36 -40.27
C ALA A 9 4.53 -9.05 -39.48
N ALA A 10 3.81 -8.04 -40.00
CA ALA A 10 3.54 -6.79 -39.30
C ALA A 10 2.34 -6.87 -38.32
N GLY A 11 1.42 -7.83 -38.51
CA GLY A 11 0.25 -8.01 -37.63
C GLY A 11 0.44 -9.00 -36.47
N GLY A 12 1.63 -9.61 -36.33
CA GLY A 12 1.87 -10.71 -35.40
C GLY A 12 2.61 -10.36 -34.11
N ASN A 13 3.22 -9.18 -34.01
CA ASN A 13 4.13 -8.86 -32.91
C ASN A 13 3.67 -7.68 -32.02
N ASP A 14 2.64 -6.94 -32.45
CA ASP A 14 2.08 -5.81 -31.70
C ASP A 14 0.75 -6.16 -31.01
N ALA A 15 0.22 -7.36 -31.23
CA ALA A 15 -1.08 -7.82 -30.71
C ALA A 15 -1.00 -8.59 -29.38
N ALA A 16 0.18 -8.66 -28.74
CA ALA A 16 0.39 -9.39 -27.49
C ALA A 16 1.18 -8.61 -26.42
N ALA A 17 1.50 -7.34 -26.67
CA ALA A 17 1.71 -6.41 -25.55
C ALA A 17 0.30 -6.11 -25.04
N SER A 18 -0.12 -6.75 -23.96
CA SER A 18 -1.30 -6.34 -23.22
C SER A 18 -1.25 -4.83 -23.07
N GLU A 19 -2.12 -4.09 -23.76
CA GLU A 19 -2.33 -2.67 -23.49
C GLU A 19 -3.00 -2.59 -22.12
N SER A 20 -2.21 -2.85 -21.07
CA SER A 20 -2.48 -2.33 -19.76
C SER A 20 -2.53 -0.82 -19.95
N PRO A 21 -3.59 -0.14 -19.49
CA PRO A 21 -3.69 1.32 -19.55
C PRO A 21 -2.47 2.02 -18.93
N ILE A 22 -1.72 1.30 -18.09
CA ILE A 22 -0.51 1.76 -17.43
C ILE A 22 0.73 1.14 -18.10
N PRO A 23 1.69 1.96 -18.57
CA PRO A 23 2.93 1.46 -19.15
C PRO A 23 3.75 0.58 -18.18
N VAL A 24 4.31 -0.53 -18.65
CA VAL A 24 5.13 -1.46 -17.83
C VAL A 24 6.32 -0.77 -17.17
N TRP A 25 6.95 0.19 -17.85
CA TRP A 25 8.05 0.97 -17.29
C TRP A 25 7.59 1.79 -16.06
N PHE A 26 6.36 2.30 -16.07
CA PHE A 26 5.79 3.05 -14.96
C PHE A 26 5.52 2.13 -13.77
N MET A 27 4.98 0.93 -14.00
CA MET A 27 4.76 -0.08 -12.95
C MET A 27 6.07 -0.49 -12.27
N ILE A 28 7.10 -0.82 -13.05
CA ILE A 28 8.41 -1.23 -12.51
C ILE A 28 9.07 -0.07 -11.77
N THR A 29 9.10 1.12 -12.37
CA THR A 29 9.74 2.30 -11.78
C THR A 29 9.06 2.71 -10.47
N SER A 30 7.73 2.82 -10.47
CA SER A 30 6.96 3.16 -9.27
C SER A 30 7.09 2.09 -8.19
N GLY A 31 7.04 0.81 -8.54
CA GLY A 31 7.27 -0.29 -7.62
C GLY A 31 8.64 -0.23 -6.93
N ILE A 32 9.71 0.01 -7.71
CA ILE A 32 11.07 0.17 -7.16
C ILE A 32 11.13 1.38 -6.22
N ILE A 33 10.55 2.52 -6.61
CA ILE A 33 10.54 3.74 -5.80
C ILE A 33 9.82 3.50 -4.47
N VAL A 34 8.63 2.88 -4.49
CA VAL A 34 7.86 2.60 -3.27
C VAL A 34 8.61 1.64 -2.36
N VAL A 35 9.18 0.56 -2.89
CA VAL A 35 9.99 -0.38 -2.09
C VAL A 35 11.22 0.32 -1.50
N ALA A 36 11.90 1.16 -2.28
CA ALA A 36 13.05 1.93 -1.78
C ALA A 36 12.66 2.89 -0.65
N ILE A 37 11.53 3.60 -0.78
CA ILE A 37 11.01 4.49 0.26
C ILE A 37 10.68 3.69 1.54
N LEU A 38 9.99 2.56 1.41
CA LEU A 38 9.64 1.72 2.57
C LEU A 38 10.86 1.17 3.31
N VAL A 39 11.85 0.66 2.56
CA VAL A 39 13.09 0.16 3.16
C VAL A 39 13.86 1.29 3.84
N PHE A 40 13.93 2.46 3.21
CA PHE A 40 14.60 3.63 3.80
C PHE A 40 13.92 4.09 5.09
N ASP A 41 12.59 4.18 5.10
CA ASP A 41 11.80 4.60 6.27
C ASP A 41 11.98 3.62 7.44
N LEU A 42 11.90 2.31 7.16
CA LEU A 42 12.12 1.27 8.18
C LEU A 42 13.54 1.34 8.77
N LEU A 43 14.55 1.54 7.93
CA LEU A 43 15.94 1.70 8.40
C LEU A 43 16.14 2.97 9.21
N LEU A 44 15.49 4.07 8.84
CA LEU A 44 15.57 5.35 9.55
C LEU A 44 14.93 5.23 10.94
N VAL A 45 13.75 4.63 11.03
CA VAL A 45 13.02 4.39 12.28
C VAL A 45 13.84 3.54 13.24
N VAL A 46 14.43 2.43 12.76
CA VAL A 46 15.27 1.55 13.59
C VAL A 46 16.54 2.25 14.07
N LYS A 47 17.14 3.12 13.24
CA LYS A 47 18.44 3.76 13.55
C LYS A 47 18.31 5.00 14.45
N ARG A 48 17.16 5.67 14.46
CA ARG A 48 16.96 6.93 15.20
C ARG A 48 15.67 6.91 16.04
N PRO A 49 15.62 6.14 17.14
CA PRO A 49 14.53 6.22 18.10
C PRO A 49 14.61 7.56 18.86
N HIS A 50 13.92 8.59 18.36
CA HIS A 50 13.75 9.88 19.03
C HIS A 50 12.26 10.16 19.20
N THR A 51 11.87 10.96 20.19
CA THR A 51 10.50 11.48 20.34
C THR A 51 10.23 12.49 19.23
N PRO A 52 9.47 12.12 18.17
CA PRO A 52 9.07 13.13 17.21
C PRO A 52 8.12 14.08 17.94
N SER A 53 8.41 15.37 17.84
CA SER A 53 7.48 16.39 18.34
C SER A 53 6.17 16.28 17.55
N MET A 54 5.04 16.61 18.16
CA MET A 54 3.73 16.57 17.48
C MET A 54 3.71 17.39 16.18
N ARG A 55 4.52 18.47 16.12
CA ARG A 55 4.70 19.30 14.92
C ARG A 55 5.53 18.62 13.84
N GLU A 56 6.54 17.86 14.22
CA GLU A 56 7.38 17.10 13.28
C GLU A 56 6.58 15.93 12.71
N ALA A 57 5.86 15.20 13.55
CA ALA A 57 5.00 14.10 13.13
C ALA A 57 3.91 14.56 12.13
N SER A 58 3.24 15.69 12.40
CA SER A 58 2.20 16.19 11.50
C SER A 58 2.75 16.65 10.14
N ILE A 59 3.97 17.20 10.11
CA ILE A 59 4.66 17.57 8.86
C ILE A 59 4.98 16.30 8.05
N TRP A 60 5.54 15.27 8.68
CA TRP A 60 5.84 14.00 8.00
C TRP A 60 4.58 13.32 7.47
N VAL A 61 3.51 13.26 8.25
CA VAL A 61 2.22 12.72 7.79
C VAL A 61 1.70 13.52 6.60
N ALA A 62 1.67 14.85 6.68
CA ALA A 62 1.21 15.69 5.57
C ALA A 62 2.06 15.51 4.31
N PHE A 63 3.38 15.36 4.46
CA PHE A 63 4.29 15.08 3.34
C PHE A 63 3.97 13.75 2.65
N TYR A 64 3.80 12.66 3.41
CA TYR A 64 3.48 11.36 2.84
C TYR A 64 2.07 11.28 2.25
N VAL A 65 1.09 11.96 2.86
CA VAL A 65 -0.26 12.11 2.28
C VAL A 65 -0.19 12.87 0.96
N ALA A 66 0.54 13.98 0.90
CA ALA A 66 0.72 14.73 -0.34
C ALA A 66 1.41 13.89 -1.42
N LEU A 67 2.43 13.11 -1.07
CA LEU A 67 3.11 12.20 -1.99
C LEU A 67 2.15 11.14 -2.55
N ALA A 68 1.30 10.56 -1.71
CA ALA A 68 0.27 9.62 -2.14
C ALA A 68 -0.75 10.25 -3.10
N LEU A 69 -1.20 11.48 -2.82
CA LEU A 69 -2.12 12.21 -3.70
C LEU A 69 -1.48 12.61 -5.03
N VAL A 70 -0.20 13.00 -5.02
CA VAL A 70 0.56 13.26 -6.26
C VAL A 70 0.68 11.98 -7.09
N PHE A 71 0.95 10.85 -6.46
CA PHE A 71 0.99 9.56 -7.13
C PHE A 71 -0.38 9.14 -7.68
N ALA A 72 -1.46 9.35 -6.93
CA ALA A 72 -2.83 9.14 -7.41
C ALA A 72 -3.11 10.03 -8.64
N GLY A 73 -2.74 11.30 -8.60
CA GLY A 73 -2.85 12.22 -9.74
C GLY A 73 -2.04 11.75 -10.96
N ALA A 74 -0.84 11.20 -10.75
CA ALA A 74 -0.05 10.60 -11.82
C ALA A 74 -0.73 9.36 -12.41
N LEU A 75 -1.38 8.53 -11.59
CA LEU A 75 -2.19 7.39 -12.08
C LEU A 75 -3.40 7.84 -12.90
N PHE A 76 -4.10 8.89 -12.49
CA PHE A 76 -5.20 9.46 -13.29
C PHE A 76 -4.72 10.06 -14.63
N ALA A 77 -3.49 10.57 -14.69
CA ALA A 77 -2.94 11.21 -15.88
C ALA A 77 -2.28 10.21 -16.86
N ILE A 78 -1.62 9.17 -16.35
CA ILE A 78 -0.84 8.20 -17.14
C ILE A 78 -1.65 6.93 -17.42
N GLY A 79 -2.49 6.51 -16.47
CA GLY A 79 -3.38 5.36 -16.60
C GLY A 79 -4.79 5.81 -16.97
N ASP A 80 -5.77 5.35 -16.18
CA ASP A 80 -7.18 5.65 -16.36
C ASP A 80 -7.87 6.01 -15.03
N ALA A 81 -9.14 6.39 -15.12
CA ALA A 81 -9.94 6.71 -13.93
C ALA A 81 -10.15 5.49 -13.00
N GLN A 82 -10.13 4.28 -13.56
CA GLN A 82 -10.33 3.05 -12.78
C GLN A 82 -9.14 2.80 -11.85
N HIS A 83 -7.92 2.71 -12.37
CA HIS A 83 -6.73 2.44 -11.56
C HIS A 83 -6.42 3.60 -10.59
N GLY A 84 -6.67 4.85 -11.00
CA GLY A 84 -6.55 6.01 -10.11
C GLY A 84 -7.51 5.93 -8.92
N SER A 85 -8.75 5.50 -9.15
CA SER A 85 -9.75 5.34 -8.08
C SER A 85 -9.47 4.11 -7.22
N GLU A 86 -9.09 2.98 -7.80
CA GLU A 86 -8.66 1.77 -7.06
C GLU A 86 -7.48 2.07 -6.13
N PHE A 87 -6.47 2.80 -6.61
CA PHE A 87 -5.35 3.24 -5.77
C PHE A 87 -5.81 4.16 -4.64
N LEU A 88 -6.63 5.17 -4.93
CA LEU A 88 -7.08 6.12 -3.91
C LEU A 88 -7.93 5.44 -2.84
N THR A 89 -8.85 4.55 -3.25
CA THR A 89 -9.67 3.75 -2.35
C THR A 89 -8.82 2.80 -1.53
N GLY A 90 -7.89 2.06 -2.15
CA GLY A 90 -6.97 1.18 -1.44
C GLY A 90 -6.10 1.95 -0.44
N TRP A 91 -5.49 3.06 -0.86
CA TRP A 91 -4.68 3.91 0.01
C TRP A 91 -5.48 4.47 1.19
N LEU A 92 -6.71 4.95 0.98
CA LEU A 92 -7.58 5.45 2.06
C LEU A 92 -7.96 4.34 3.06
N LEU A 93 -8.31 3.15 2.56
CA LEU A 93 -8.63 2.00 3.41
C LEU A 93 -7.42 1.61 4.27
N GLU A 94 -6.25 1.49 3.65
CA GLU A 94 -5.02 1.10 4.32
C GLU A 94 -4.52 2.18 5.30
N TYR A 95 -4.74 3.47 4.98
CA TYR A 95 -4.47 4.59 5.88
C TYR A 95 -5.41 4.56 7.10
N SER A 96 -6.71 4.37 6.90
CA SER A 96 -7.68 4.29 8.00
C SER A 96 -7.41 3.12 8.93
N LEU A 97 -7.07 1.94 8.39
CA LEU A 97 -6.71 0.76 9.18
C LEU A 97 -5.44 1.01 10.00
N SER A 98 -4.47 1.75 9.46
CA SER A 98 -3.26 2.11 10.21
C SER A 98 -3.51 3.06 11.39
N ILE A 99 -4.48 3.98 11.27
CA ILE A 99 -4.89 4.87 12.37
C ILE A 99 -5.57 4.08 13.49
N ASP A 100 -6.41 3.10 13.14
CA ASP A 100 -7.05 2.22 14.11
C ASP A 100 -6.01 1.43 14.92
N ASN A 101 -4.97 0.91 14.25
CA ASN A 101 -3.85 0.24 14.91
C ASN A 101 -3.09 1.17 15.89
N LEU A 102 -2.85 2.43 15.52
CA LEU A 102 -2.21 3.41 16.41
C LEU A 102 -3.08 3.71 17.64
N PHE A 103 -4.40 3.80 17.46
CA PHE A 103 -5.34 4.05 18.55
C PHE A 103 -5.32 2.91 19.59
N VAL A 104 -5.33 1.66 19.12
CA VAL A 104 -5.19 0.48 19.99
C VAL A 104 -3.90 0.54 20.81
N PHE A 105 -2.76 0.90 20.20
CA PHE A 105 -1.50 1.04 20.93
C PHE A 105 -1.56 2.11 22.02
N ILE A 106 -2.18 3.26 21.74
CA ILE A 106 -2.31 4.35 22.73
C ILE A 106 -3.20 3.91 23.90
N ILE A 107 -4.31 3.23 23.64
CA ILE A 107 -5.19 2.70 24.70
C ILE A 107 -4.44 1.68 25.57
N ILE A 108 -3.74 0.72 24.95
CA ILE A 108 -3.02 -0.32 25.68
C ILE A 108 -1.92 0.28 26.57
N MET A 109 -1.12 1.21 26.02
CA MET A 109 -0.08 1.90 26.80
C MET A 109 -0.66 2.73 27.95
N GLY A 110 -1.81 3.37 27.72
CA GLY A 110 -2.55 4.10 28.75
C GLY A 110 -3.07 3.19 29.86
N SER A 111 -3.63 2.03 29.50
CA SER A 111 -4.13 1.03 30.44
C SER A 111 -3.03 0.47 31.33
N PHE A 112 -1.85 0.19 30.76
CA PHE A 112 -0.68 -0.27 31.52
C PHE A 112 0.13 0.85 32.20
N SER A 113 -0.33 2.10 32.12
CA SER A 113 0.34 3.27 32.70
C SER A 113 1.83 3.36 32.31
N VAL A 114 2.15 3.06 31.05
CA VAL A 114 3.54 3.01 30.56
C VAL A 114 4.19 4.40 30.67
N PRO A 115 5.31 4.54 31.41
CA PRO A 115 6.01 5.82 31.54
C PRO A 115 6.43 6.37 30.18
N ARG A 116 6.31 7.69 29.97
CA ARG A 116 6.59 8.37 28.69
C ARG A 116 7.95 8.05 28.06
N LYS A 117 8.95 7.71 28.88
CA LYS A 117 10.28 7.30 28.43
C LYS A 117 10.26 6.00 27.61
N TYR A 118 9.37 5.06 27.94
CA TYR A 118 9.30 3.74 27.31
C TYR A 118 8.21 3.62 26.24
N GLN A 119 7.29 4.58 26.15
CA GLN A 119 6.21 4.57 25.14
C GLN A 119 6.76 4.46 23.71
N GLN A 120 7.94 5.01 23.46
CA GLN A 120 8.60 4.95 22.16
C GLN A 120 9.08 3.55 21.77
N GLU A 121 9.74 2.88 22.70
CA GLU A 121 10.26 1.53 22.49
C GLU A 121 9.10 0.56 22.27
N VAL A 122 8.04 0.71 23.06
CA VAL A 122 6.81 -0.07 22.92
C VAL A 122 6.13 0.21 21.58
N LEU A 123 6.03 1.49 21.17
CA LEU A 123 5.43 1.87 19.89
C LEU A 123 6.25 1.34 18.71
N MET A 124 7.58 1.42 18.76
CA MET A 124 8.47 0.91 17.69
C MET A 124 8.33 -0.61 17.55
N VAL A 125 8.35 -1.35 18.66
CA VAL A 125 8.11 -2.80 18.65
C VAL A 125 6.72 -3.11 18.12
N GLY A 126 5.69 -2.35 18.54
CA GLY A 126 4.33 -2.47 18.06
C GLY A 126 4.20 -2.26 16.55
N ILE A 127 4.85 -1.24 15.99
CA ILE A 127 4.87 -0.96 14.55
C ILE A 127 5.54 -2.10 13.78
N ILE A 128 6.70 -2.59 14.22
CA ILE A 128 7.40 -3.70 13.55
C ILE A 128 6.52 -4.95 13.53
N ILE A 129 5.94 -5.30 14.69
CA ILE A 129 5.03 -6.44 14.82
C ILE A 129 3.79 -6.26 13.94
N ALA A 130 3.20 -5.06 13.92
CA ALA A 130 2.04 -4.74 13.09
C ALA A 130 2.33 -4.87 11.60
N ILE A 131 3.48 -4.38 11.12
CA ILE A 131 3.89 -4.52 9.71
C ILE A 131 4.03 -5.99 9.33
N VAL A 132 4.63 -6.82 10.20
CA VAL A 132 4.78 -8.26 9.98
C VAL A 132 3.41 -8.95 9.93
N PHE A 133 2.57 -8.75 10.95
CA PHE A 133 1.23 -9.35 10.97
C PHE A 133 0.37 -8.87 9.81
N ARG A 134 0.46 -7.59 9.45
CA ARG A 134 -0.24 -7.04 8.28
C ARG A 134 0.19 -7.74 6.99
N GLY A 135 1.50 -7.89 6.77
CA GLY A 135 2.01 -8.65 5.63
C GLY A 135 1.50 -10.09 5.60
N ILE A 136 1.50 -10.77 6.76
CA ILE A 136 0.97 -12.14 6.90
C ILE A 136 -0.53 -12.17 6.58
N PHE A 137 -1.33 -11.28 7.16
CA PHE A 137 -2.78 -11.25 6.95
C PHE A 137 -3.18 -10.88 5.53
N ILE A 138 -2.42 -10.03 4.84
CA ILE A 138 -2.65 -9.74 3.43
C ILE A 138 -2.41 -11.00 2.58
N LEU A 139 -1.26 -11.66 2.76
CA LEU A 139 -0.92 -12.87 1.99
C LEU A 139 -1.84 -14.04 2.32
N ALA A 140 -2.11 -14.28 3.60
CA ALA A 140 -3.00 -15.32 4.07
C ALA A 140 -4.46 -15.04 3.65
N GLY A 141 -4.91 -13.78 3.77
CA GLY A 141 -6.23 -13.35 3.35
C GLY A 141 -6.44 -13.55 1.85
N ALA A 142 -5.45 -13.19 1.02
CA ALA A 142 -5.50 -13.44 -0.42
C ALA A 142 -5.64 -14.95 -0.73
N ALA A 143 -4.87 -15.80 -0.05
CA ALA A 143 -4.96 -17.25 -0.21
C ALA A 143 -6.32 -17.80 0.24
N ILE A 144 -6.85 -17.34 1.38
CA ILE A 144 -8.15 -17.78 1.92
C ILE A 144 -9.30 -17.36 0.99
N ILE A 145 -9.32 -16.10 0.53
CA ILE A 145 -10.35 -15.60 -0.39
C ILE A 145 -10.34 -16.41 -1.69
N SER A 146 -9.15 -16.73 -2.22
CA SER A 146 -9.03 -17.55 -3.43
C SER A 146 -9.62 -18.97 -3.29
N ALA A 147 -9.68 -19.50 -2.07
CA ALA A 147 -10.20 -20.83 -1.78
C ALA A 147 -11.69 -20.84 -1.38
N PHE A 148 -12.22 -19.74 -0.81
CA PHE A 148 -13.56 -19.70 -0.19
C PHE A 148 -14.46 -18.57 -0.73
N VAL A 149 -14.22 -18.08 -1.95
CA VAL A 149 -14.96 -16.94 -2.55
C VAL A 149 -16.49 -17.12 -2.51
N GLU A 150 -16.99 -18.35 -2.69
CA GLU A 150 -18.41 -18.67 -2.64
C GLU A 150 -19.01 -18.50 -1.23
N VAL A 151 -18.26 -18.83 -0.18
CA VAL A 151 -18.68 -18.68 1.22
C VAL A 151 -18.60 -17.21 1.65
N PHE A 152 -17.65 -16.46 1.12
CA PHE A 152 -17.49 -15.02 1.40
C PHE A 152 -18.69 -14.21 0.89
N PHE A 153 -19.22 -14.53 -0.29
CA PHE A 153 -20.43 -13.87 -0.83
C PHE A 153 -21.67 -14.10 0.05
N ILE A 154 -21.82 -15.31 0.59
CA ILE A 154 -22.92 -15.64 1.52
C ILE A 154 -22.80 -14.85 2.82
N PHE A 155 -21.58 -14.75 3.37
CA PHE A 155 -21.31 -13.93 4.54
C PHE A 155 -21.53 -12.43 4.29
N GLY A 156 -21.16 -11.93 3.11
CA GLY A 156 -21.38 -10.54 2.71
C GLY A 156 -22.86 -10.15 2.62
N ILE A 157 -23.72 -11.07 2.15
CA ILE A 157 -25.18 -10.88 2.16
C ILE A 157 -25.74 -10.90 3.59
N PHE A 158 -25.17 -11.72 4.48
CA PHE A 158 -25.62 -11.81 5.87
C PHE A 158 -25.20 -10.60 6.73
N LEU A 159 -24.13 -9.89 6.36
CA LEU A 159 -23.60 -8.72 7.08
C LEU A 159 -24.21 -7.37 6.64
N LEU A 160 -25.02 -7.35 5.59
CA LEU A 160 -25.84 -6.20 5.16
C LEU A 160 -27.19 -6.20 5.90
#